data_AF-A0A1F9R7G2-F1
#
_entry.id   AF-A0A1F9R7G2-F1
#
_cell.length_a   1.000
_cell.length_b   1.000
_cell.length_c   1.000
_cell.angle_alpha   90.00
_cell.angle_beta   90.00
_cell.angle_gamma   90.00
#
_symmetry.space_group_name_H-M   'P 1'
#
loop_
_entity.id
_entity.type
_entity.pdbx_description
1 polymer ?
#
loop_
_entity_poly.entity_id
_entity_poly.type
_entity_poly.pdbx_seq_one_letter_code
_entity_poly.pdbx_strand_id
1 'polypeptide(L)'
;MLALTALAVGGPVRSADNPGVTAAPILQVPLGSRALGMGTAYTAVSADASALSYNPAGLARLNAHEAGFTYIAGAGETQLQNLAYAGPTPLTGISGNGYTSFGASLLLSQGGNIEVNRLQSDGSLQSTQNLSAGSDMVASLAYAERAGMTPIALRESTYAIDHFLGVGAKFIRSTLVESYHASAFAGDVGYLVSAPETGWSFGSSVLNLGGKLKYVEQMDPLPAAVRAGFAWQGGAPSLHDIVAAADADYLLDEKTWHANAGFEYLWVKSYGLRLGYQFRRGDQGGLTMGFGLRWKESVLLDYAWALADSFSAAHRFTITYRFGGMPPSVRARQRRPFIENAPEREKFSGLDERQPVMEDIPRPRPASRERPQGVPGWIY
;
A
#
# COMPACT_ATOMS: atom_id res chain seq x y z
N MET A 1 -4.75 -37.68 0.05
CA MET A 1 -5.75 -37.14 -0.90
C MET A 1 -6.57 -36.09 -0.17
N LEU A 2 -6.24 -34.80 -0.31
CA LEU A 2 -7.07 -33.72 0.20
C LEU A 2 -7.88 -33.19 -1.00
N ALA A 3 -9.20 -33.39 -0.94
CA ALA A 3 -10.12 -32.91 -1.96
C ALA A 3 -10.27 -31.38 -1.84
N LEU A 4 -9.88 -30.68 -2.90
CA LEU A 4 -10.07 -29.25 -3.07
C LEU A 4 -11.55 -29.00 -3.40
N THR A 5 -12.39 -28.78 -2.39
CA THR A 5 -13.78 -28.33 -2.61
C THR A 5 -13.75 -26.88 -3.06
N ALA A 6 -13.85 -26.66 -4.37
CA ALA A 6 -14.11 -25.36 -4.95
C ALA A 6 -15.48 -24.84 -4.47
N LEU A 7 -15.49 -23.69 -3.80
CA LEU A 7 -16.72 -22.95 -3.53
C LEU A 7 -17.25 -22.41 -4.88
N ALA A 8 -18.14 -23.17 -5.51
CA ALA A 8 -18.92 -22.69 -6.63
C ALA A 8 -20.02 -21.76 -6.12
N VAL A 9 -19.75 -20.45 -6.07
CA VAL A 9 -20.81 -19.43 -5.90
C VAL A 9 -21.46 -19.20 -7.27
N GLY A 10 -22.16 -20.22 -7.77
CA GLY A 10 -22.97 -20.17 -8.98
C GLY A 10 -24.36 -19.58 -8.69
N GLY A 11 -24.43 -18.29 -8.32
CA GLY A 11 -25.70 -17.56 -8.32
C GLY A 11 -26.04 -17.09 -9.74
N PRO A 12 -27.32 -16.95 -10.12
CA PRO A 12 -27.71 -16.49 -11.46
C PRO A 12 -27.01 -15.16 -11.77
N VAL A 13 -26.46 -15.08 -12.98
CA VAL A 13 -25.93 -13.86 -13.58
C VAL A 13 -27.13 -12.98 -13.88
N ARG A 14 -27.52 -12.14 -12.91
CA ARG A 14 -28.33 -10.97 -13.21
C ARG A 14 -27.41 -10.00 -13.92
N SER A 15 -27.71 -9.71 -15.19
CA SER A 15 -27.19 -8.52 -15.88
C SER A 15 -27.35 -7.35 -14.93
N ALA A 16 -26.24 -6.68 -14.60
CA ALA A 16 -26.30 -5.51 -13.74
C ALA A 16 -26.79 -4.33 -14.59
N ASP A 17 -28.06 -3.98 -14.43
CA ASP A 17 -28.69 -2.81 -15.01
C ASP A 17 -28.08 -1.55 -14.36
N ASN A 18 -27.23 -0.84 -15.10
CA ASN A 18 -26.84 0.59 -15.00
C ASN A 18 -25.32 0.88 -15.12
N PRO A 19 -24.59 0.36 -16.13
CA PRO A 19 -23.20 0.76 -16.37
C PRO A 19 -23.12 2.24 -16.80
N GLY A 20 -22.14 2.97 -16.28
CA GLY A 20 -21.75 4.29 -16.82
C GLY A 20 -22.48 5.51 -16.24
N VAL A 21 -23.01 5.44 -15.01
CA VAL A 21 -23.64 6.59 -14.33
C VAL A 21 -22.70 7.44 -13.47
N THR A 22 -21.42 7.09 -13.43
CA THR A 22 -20.39 7.85 -12.70
C THR A 22 -19.36 8.43 -13.65
N ALA A 23 -18.82 9.59 -13.30
CA ALA A 23 -17.68 10.21 -13.99
C ALA A 23 -16.33 9.63 -13.53
N ALA A 24 -15.24 10.03 -14.18
CA ALA A 24 -13.87 9.61 -13.87
C ALA A 24 -13.67 8.08 -13.77
N PRO A 25 -13.87 7.33 -14.88
CA PRO A 25 -13.60 5.89 -14.91
C PRO A 25 -12.15 5.53 -14.57
N ILE A 26 -11.21 6.49 -14.69
CA ILE A 26 -9.82 6.37 -14.23
C ILE A 26 -9.70 5.93 -12.76
N LEU A 27 -10.65 6.28 -11.88
CA LEU A 27 -10.66 5.89 -10.47
C LEU A 27 -10.96 4.40 -10.26
N GLN A 28 -11.59 3.75 -11.23
CA GLN A 28 -11.90 2.31 -11.19
C GLN A 28 -10.74 1.46 -11.73
N VAL A 29 -9.75 2.08 -12.37
CA VAL A 29 -8.58 1.37 -12.88
C VAL A 29 -7.80 0.82 -11.68
N PRO A 30 -7.70 -0.51 -11.52
CA PRO A 30 -6.92 -1.09 -10.43
C PRO A 30 -5.48 -0.57 -10.54
N LEU A 31 -4.77 -0.28 -9.45
CA LEU A 31 -3.35 0.09 -9.48
C LEU A 31 -2.45 -1.07 -9.05
N GLY A 32 -1.23 -1.14 -9.59
CA GLY A 32 -0.24 -2.17 -9.29
C GLY A 32 -0.43 -3.50 -10.03
N SER A 33 0.65 -4.01 -10.63
CA SER A 33 0.66 -5.33 -11.30
C SER A 33 0.43 -6.49 -10.33
N ARG A 34 0.98 -6.44 -9.11
CA ARG A 34 0.75 -7.48 -8.09
C ARG A 34 -0.74 -7.65 -7.78
N ALA A 35 -1.45 -6.55 -7.55
CA ALA A 35 -2.87 -6.57 -7.25
C ALA A 35 -3.70 -7.05 -8.46
N LEU A 36 -3.39 -6.59 -9.68
CA LEU A 36 -4.07 -7.06 -10.89
C LEU A 36 -3.85 -8.57 -11.11
N GLY A 37 -2.64 -9.09 -10.90
CA GLY A 37 -2.34 -10.52 -11.03
C GLY A 37 -3.08 -11.41 -10.04
N MET A 38 -3.57 -10.85 -8.93
CA MET A 38 -4.44 -11.53 -7.96
C MET A 38 -5.94 -11.19 -8.18
N GLY A 39 -6.32 -10.79 -9.40
CA GLY A 39 -7.71 -10.50 -9.73
C GLY A 39 -8.24 -9.27 -9.02
N THR A 40 -7.39 -8.37 -8.53
CA THR A 40 -7.77 -7.20 -7.72
C THR A 40 -8.29 -7.53 -6.32
N ALA A 41 -8.16 -8.78 -5.86
CA ALA A 41 -8.40 -9.19 -4.48
C ALA A 41 -7.22 -8.74 -3.59
N TYR A 42 -7.26 -7.49 -3.14
CA TYR A 42 -6.13 -6.81 -2.50
C TYR A 42 -6.48 -6.03 -1.23
N THR A 43 -7.75 -5.93 -0.87
CA THR A 43 -8.23 -5.10 0.25
C THR A 43 -7.69 -5.57 1.61
N ALA A 44 -7.52 -6.88 1.80
CA ALA A 44 -6.91 -7.47 2.99
C ALA A 44 -5.40 -7.78 2.84
N VAL A 45 -4.89 -7.82 1.61
CA VAL A 45 -3.47 -8.11 1.32
C VAL A 45 -2.62 -6.85 1.32
N SER A 46 -3.21 -5.70 0.98
CA SER A 46 -2.55 -4.41 0.74
C SER A 46 -1.42 -4.13 1.73
N ALA A 47 -0.19 -4.23 1.24
CA ALA A 47 1.03 -4.04 2.02
C ALA A 47 2.17 -3.50 1.12
N ASP A 48 1.82 -2.63 0.18
CA ASP A 48 2.73 -1.90 -0.71
C ASP A 48 2.16 -0.51 -1.04
N ALA A 49 2.87 0.28 -1.85
CA ALA A 49 2.40 1.60 -2.29
C ALA A 49 1.05 1.58 -3.03
N SER A 50 0.63 0.46 -3.61
CA SER A 50 -0.69 0.36 -4.26
C SER A 50 -1.85 0.31 -3.26
N ALA A 51 -1.59 0.14 -1.96
CA ALA A 51 -2.59 0.21 -0.90
C ALA A 51 -3.46 1.49 -0.96
N LEU A 52 -2.91 2.60 -1.46
CA LEU A 52 -3.61 3.86 -1.75
C LEU A 52 -4.91 3.68 -2.59
N SER A 53 -4.97 2.64 -3.44
CA SER A 53 -6.12 2.39 -4.34
C SER A 53 -7.07 1.30 -3.86
N TYR A 54 -6.71 0.56 -2.80
CA TYR A 54 -7.51 -0.57 -2.32
C TYR A 54 -7.93 -0.38 -0.87
N ASN A 55 -6.97 -0.14 0.02
CA ASN A 55 -7.21 0.05 1.44
C ASN A 55 -6.07 0.88 2.06
N PRO A 56 -6.28 2.18 2.36
CA PRO A 56 -5.22 3.04 2.88
C PRO A 56 -4.66 2.53 4.22
N ALA A 57 -5.43 1.76 5.02
CA ALA A 57 -4.92 1.16 6.26
C ALA A 57 -3.74 0.20 6.02
N GLY A 58 -3.65 -0.40 4.84
CA GLY A 58 -2.55 -1.27 4.44
C GLY A 58 -1.17 -0.59 4.45
N LEU A 59 -1.12 0.74 4.32
CA LEU A 59 0.13 1.50 4.39
C LEU A 59 0.81 1.34 5.76
N ALA A 60 0.03 1.15 6.83
CA ALA A 60 0.54 0.90 8.17
C ALA A 60 1.14 -0.51 8.35
N ARG A 61 1.23 -1.32 7.28
CA ARG A 61 1.98 -2.60 7.27
C ARG A 61 3.34 -2.50 6.57
N LEU A 62 3.62 -1.38 5.91
CA LEU A 62 4.89 -1.16 5.23
C LEU A 62 6.05 -1.13 6.22
N ASN A 63 7.09 -1.91 5.94
CA ASN A 63 8.31 -1.98 6.75
C ASN A 63 9.50 -1.24 6.12
N ALA A 64 9.35 -0.73 4.90
CA ALA A 64 10.35 0.04 4.18
C ALA A 64 9.66 1.13 3.39
N HIS A 65 10.41 2.15 3.00
CA HIS A 65 9.94 3.10 1.99
C HIS A 65 9.93 2.40 0.63
N GLU A 66 8.91 2.68 -0.16
CA GLU A 66 8.69 2.15 -1.50
C GLU A 66 8.42 3.31 -2.45
N ALA A 67 9.11 3.32 -3.58
CA ALA A 67 8.78 4.16 -4.72
C ALA A 67 8.47 3.24 -5.91
N GLY A 68 7.30 3.42 -6.53
CA GLY A 68 6.80 2.58 -7.60
C GLY A 68 6.41 3.40 -8.82
N PHE A 69 6.70 2.86 -10.00
CA PHE A 69 6.16 3.33 -11.26
C PHE A 69 5.37 2.21 -11.91
N THR A 70 4.20 2.50 -12.42
CA THR A 70 3.34 1.57 -13.14
C THR A 70 2.93 2.15 -14.48
N TYR A 71 3.12 1.39 -15.55
CA TYR A 71 2.66 1.69 -16.89
C TYR A 71 1.57 0.70 -17.29
N ILE A 72 0.47 1.21 -17.85
CA ILE A 72 -0.63 0.42 -18.38
C ILE A 72 -0.80 0.80 -19.85
N ALA A 73 -0.66 -0.19 -20.73
CA ALA A 73 -1.14 -0.07 -22.09
C ALA A 73 -2.64 -0.33 -22.08
N GLY A 74 -3.45 0.70 -22.34
CA GLY A 74 -4.89 0.60 -22.48
C GLY A 74 -5.30 0.12 -23.88
N ALA A 75 -6.59 0.15 -24.16
CA ALA A 75 -7.08 -0.13 -25.50
C ALA A 75 -6.80 1.06 -26.44
N GLY A 76 -6.40 0.76 -27.68
CA GLY A 76 -6.07 1.78 -28.68
C GLY A 76 -4.85 2.61 -28.30
N GLU A 77 -4.97 3.93 -28.34
CA GLU A 77 -3.91 4.89 -27.98
C GLU A 77 -3.89 5.24 -26.49
N THR A 78 -4.78 4.65 -25.69
CA THR A 78 -4.92 5.00 -24.28
C THR A 78 -3.72 4.50 -23.48
N GLN A 79 -3.07 5.39 -22.74
CA GLN A 79 -1.99 5.04 -21.84
C GLN A 79 -2.24 5.61 -20.45
N LEU A 80 -1.91 4.82 -19.42
CA LEU A 80 -1.96 5.26 -18.04
C LEU A 80 -0.62 5.05 -17.35
N GLN A 81 -0.26 6.02 -16.53
CA GLN A 81 1.00 6.06 -15.78
C GLN A 81 0.70 6.38 -14.33
N ASN A 82 1.23 5.59 -13.40
CA ASN A 82 1.10 5.84 -11.97
C ASN A 82 2.47 5.89 -11.32
N LEU A 83 2.75 7.00 -10.65
CA LEU A 83 3.89 7.17 -9.75
C LEU A 83 3.37 7.10 -8.32
N ALA A 84 3.88 6.19 -7.52
CA ALA A 84 3.47 6.03 -6.13
C ALA A 84 4.68 6.02 -5.21
N TYR A 85 4.53 6.62 -4.04
CA TYR A 85 5.48 6.54 -2.95
C TYR A 85 4.72 6.20 -1.68
N ALA A 86 5.25 5.29 -0.87
CA ALA A 86 4.70 5.02 0.43
C ALA A 86 5.79 4.57 1.39
N GLY A 87 5.66 4.89 2.66
CA GLY A 87 6.62 4.40 3.63
C GLY A 87 6.25 4.72 5.07
N PRO A 88 6.89 4.01 6.02
CA PRO A 88 6.76 4.32 7.42
C PRO A 88 7.44 5.65 7.73
N THR A 89 6.95 6.33 8.76
CA THR A 89 7.48 7.60 9.25
C THR A 89 7.87 7.43 10.71
N PRO A 90 8.86 8.18 11.21
CA PRO A 90 9.30 8.05 12.61
C PRO A 90 8.31 8.67 13.61
N LEU A 91 7.20 9.23 13.13
CA LEU A 91 6.18 9.89 13.94
C LEU A 91 5.30 8.83 14.61
N THR A 92 4.96 9.09 15.86
CA THR A 92 3.98 8.31 16.61
C THR A 92 2.58 8.76 16.21
N GLY A 93 1.70 7.79 16.00
CA GLY A 93 0.33 8.04 15.55
C GLY A 93 -0.54 8.76 16.57
N ILE A 94 -1.72 9.19 16.12
CA ILE A 94 -2.73 9.84 16.96
C ILE A 94 -3.17 8.87 18.07
N SER A 95 -3.22 7.59 17.76
CA SER A 95 -3.51 6.50 18.70
C SER A 95 -2.37 6.17 19.68
N GLY A 96 -1.15 6.68 19.44
CA GLY A 96 0.05 6.38 20.24
C GLY A 96 0.61 4.95 20.09
N ASN A 97 0.01 4.10 19.25
CA ASN A 97 0.29 2.66 19.19
C ASN A 97 1.29 2.21 18.10
N GLY A 98 2.28 3.06 17.83
CA GLY A 98 3.41 2.75 16.95
C GLY A 98 3.63 3.81 15.87
N TYR A 99 4.42 3.45 14.86
CA TYR A 99 4.75 4.33 13.75
C TYR A 99 3.63 4.48 12.74
N THR A 100 3.47 5.71 12.29
CA THR A 100 2.58 6.08 11.20
C THR A 100 3.23 5.80 9.85
N SER A 101 2.42 5.64 8.82
CA SER A 101 2.86 5.56 7.44
C SER A 101 2.18 6.66 6.63
N PHE A 102 2.87 7.12 5.60
CA PHE A 102 2.32 8.05 4.62
C PHE A 102 2.46 7.46 3.22
N GLY A 103 1.51 7.79 2.35
CA GLY A 103 1.53 7.44 0.95
C GLY A 103 1.10 8.61 0.08
N ALA A 104 1.69 8.72 -1.10
CA ALA A 104 1.32 9.67 -2.14
C ALA A 104 1.33 8.94 -3.49
N SER A 105 0.38 9.26 -4.36
CA SER A 105 0.41 8.78 -5.75
C SER A 105 -0.10 9.81 -6.74
N LEU A 106 0.43 9.76 -7.94
CA LEU A 106 0.00 10.53 -9.09
C LEU A 106 -0.31 9.57 -10.23
N LEU A 107 -1.58 9.47 -10.58
CA LEU A 107 -2.08 8.70 -11.71
C LEU A 107 -2.46 9.65 -12.83
N LEU A 108 -1.88 9.42 -14.01
CA LEU A 108 -2.10 10.19 -15.22
C LEU A 108 -2.68 9.26 -16.29
N SER A 109 -3.69 9.74 -17.00
CA SER A 109 -4.26 9.06 -18.17
C SER A 109 -4.24 10.01 -19.37
N GLN A 110 -3.97 9.43 -20.53
CA GLN A 110 -4.05 10.11 -21.82
C GLN A 110 -4.80 9.22 -22.81
N GLY A 111 -5.91 9.74 -23.34
CA GLY A 111 -6.81 9.02 -24.26
C GLY A 111 -6.45 9.09 -25.74
N GLY A 112 -5.22 9.51 -26.07
CA GLY A 112 -4.79 9.71 -27.46
C GLY A 112 -5.24 11.06 -28.05
N ASN A 113 -5.19 11.14 -29.38
CA ASN A 113 -5.55 12.35 -30.13
C ASN A 113 -6.81 12.11 -30.97
N ILE A 114 -7.61 13.16 -31.14
CA ILE A 114 -8.78 13.19 -32.02
C ILE A 114 -8.56 14.27 -33.07
N GLU A 115 -8.82 13.91 -34.32
CA GLU A 115 -8.83 14.87 -35.43
C GLU A 115 -10.23 15.49 -35.54
N VAL A 116 -10.31 16.79 -35.33
CA VAL A 116 -11.55 17.56 -35.46
C VAL A 116 -11.56 18.29 -36.79
N ASN A 117 -12.43 17.81 -37.68
CA ASN A 117 -12.66 18.39 -38.99
C ASN A 117 -13.86 19.34 -38.93
N ARG A 118 -13.62 20.65 -38.99
CA ARG A 118 -14.68 21.66 -39.12
C ARG A 118 -15.02 21.84 -40.59
N LEU A 119 -16.31 21.72 -40.91
CA LEU A 119 -16.84 21.91 -42.26
C LEU A 119 -17.47 23.29 -42.39
N GLN A 120 -17.33 23.90 -43.56
CA GLN A 120 -18.05 25.11 -43.93
C GLN A 120 -19.51 24.76 -44.29
N SER A 121 -20.37 25.77 -44.40
CA SER A 121 -21.78 25.61 -44.77
C SER A 121 -22.00 25.05 -46.19
N ASP A 122 -20.97 25.00 -47.04
CA ASP A 122 -20.98 24.37 -48.36
C ASP A 122 -20.48 22.91 -48.35
N GLY A 123 -20.14 22.37 -47.17
CA GLY A 123 -19.60 21.02 -47.02
C GLY A 123 -18.10 20.88 -47.32
N SER A 124 -17.40 21.98 -47.64
CA SER A 124 -15.94 21.97 -47.78
C SER A 124 -15.23 21.99 -46.41
N LEU A 125 -14.03 21.41 -46.33
CA LEU A 125 -13.21 21.43 -45.12
C LEU A 125 -12.74 22.86 -44.81
N GLN A 126 -13.07 23.36 -43.63
CA GLN A 126 -12.63 24.66 -43.12
C GLN A 126 -11.27 24.55 -42.44
N SER A 127 -11.11 23.57 -41.55
CA SER A 127 -9.89 23.36 -40.77
C SER A 127 -9.90 21.96 -40.15
N THR A 128 -8.73 21.33 -40.14
CA THR A 128 -8.44 20.12 -39.36
C THR A 128 -7.56 20.49 -38.20
N GLN A 129 -7.93 20.09 -36.99
CA GLN A 129 -7.15 20.29 -35.77
C GLN A 129 -7.00 18.97 -35.04
N ASN A 130 -5.78 18.63 -34.64
CA ASN A 130 -5.52 17.46 -33.81
C ASN A 130 -5.49 17.91 -32.36
N LEU A 131 -6.48 17.45 -31.59
CA LEU A 131 -6.66 17.79 -30.18
C LEU A 131 -6.50 16.54 -29.33
N SER A 132 -6.03 16.69 -28.09
CA SER A 132 -6.04 15.56 -27.16
C SER A 132 -7.47 15.14 -26.83
N ALA A 133 -7.77 13.85 -26.97
CA ALA A 133 -9.09 13.27 -26.74
C ALA A 133 -9.58 13.54 -25.31
N GLY A 134 -8.68 13.32 -24.36
CA GLY A 134 -8.92 13.50 -22.94
C GLY A 134 -7.65 13.23 -22.14
N SER A 135 -7.48 14.00 -21.08
CA SER A 135 -6.44 13.76 -20.09
C SER A 135 -7.00 13.92 -18.69
N ASP A 136 -6.73 12.90 -17.87
CA ASP A 136 -7.17 12.84 -16.49
C ASP A 136 -5.94 12.73 -15.58
N MET A 137 -6.04 13.38 -14.42
CA MET A 137 -5.04 13.34 -13.37
C MET A 137 -5.73 13.06 -12.04
N VAL A 138 -5.20 12.10 -11.29
CA VAL A 138 -5.60 11.80 -9.92
C VAL A 138 -4.37 11.89 -9.03
N ALA A 139 -4.34 12.89 -8.15
CA ALA A 139 -3.36 12.99 -7.08
C ALA A 139 -3.98 12.44 -5.79
N SER A 140 -3.32 11.49 -5.14
CA SER A 140 -3.79 10.85 -3.91
C SER A 140 -2.76 11.02 -2.81
N LEU A 141 -3.21 11.31 -1.59
CA LEU A 141 -2.42 11.31 -0.38
C LEU A 141 -3.12 10.45 0.66
N ALA A 142 -2.38 9.70 1.47
CA ALA A 142 -2.96 8.95 2.56
C ALA A 142 -2.06 8.88 3.77
N TYR A 143 -2.71 8.78 4.92
CA TYR A 143 -2.10 8.56 6.22
C TYR A 143 -2.66 7.25 6.79
N ALA A 144 -1.80 6.45 7.42
CA ALA A 144 -2.23 5.26 8.11
C ALA A 144 -1.45 5.06 9.41
N GLU A 145 -2.11 4.45 10.39
CA GLU A 145 -1.50 4.12 11.66
C GLU A 145 -1.95 2.74 12.17
N ARG A 146 -1.15 2.15 13.05
CA ARG A 146 -1.58 1.00 13.85
C ARG A 146 -2.34 1.54 15.05
N ALA A 147 -3.66 1.34 15.05
CA ALA A 147 -4.56 1.85 16.07
C ALA A 147 -4.40 1.11 17.40
N GLY A 148 -4.02 -0.17 17.37
CA GLY A 148 -3.82 -0.97 18.57
C GLY A 148 -3.62 -2.45 18.30
N MET A 149 -3.52 -3.21 19.38
CA MET A 149 -3.40 -4.66 19.37
C MET A 149 -4.37 -5.24 20.41
N THR A 150 -5.23 -6.17 20.01
CA THR A 150 -6.12 -6.88 20.93
C THR A 150 -5.63 -8.32 21.11
N PRO A 151 -5.28 -8.72 22.35
CA PRO A 151 -4.97 -10.12 22.64
C PRO A 151 -6.26 -10.92 22.76
N ILE A 152 -6.41 -12.00 22.00
CA ILE A 152 -7.51 -12.96 22.13
C ILE A 152 -6.95 -14.28 22.64
N ALA A 153 -7.38 -14.69 23.83
CA ALA A 153 -7.08 -16.01 24.36
C ALA A 153 -8.01 -17.05 23.71
N LEU A 154 -7.46 -17.93 22.88
CA LEU A 154 -8.17 -19.08 22.33
C LEU A 154 -7.52 -20.36 22.87
N ARG A 155 -8.26 -21.10 23.71
CA ARG A 155 -7.76 -22.29 24.42
C ARG A 155 -6.52 -21.96 25.27
N GLU A 156 -5.39 -22.59 24.97
CA GLU A 156 -4.11 -22.45 25.70
C GLU A 156 -3.15 -21.44 25.03
N SER A 157 -3.57 -20.75 23.97
CA SER A 157 -2.72 -19.80 23.22
C SER A 157 -3.35 -18.41 23.17
N THR A 158 -2.52 -17.37 23.36
CA THR A 158 -2.93 -15.97 23.22
C THR A 158 -2.49 -15.49 21.84
N TYR A 159 -3.46 -15.12 21.00
CA TYR A 159 -3.21 -14.60 19.66
C TYR A 159 -3.29 -13.08 19.67
N ALA A 160 -2.27 -12.42 19.13
CA ALA A 160 -2.28 -10.97 18.94
C ALA A 160 -2.98 -10.58 17.62
N ILE A 161 -4.02 -9.74 17.72
CA ILE A 161 -4.70 -9.16 16.56
C ILE A 161 -4.34 -7.68 16.44
N ASP A 162 -3.73 -7.31 15.32
CA ASP A 162 -3.35 -5.94 15.02
C ASP A 162 -4.44 -5.21 14.26
N HIS A 163 -4.74 -4.00 14.71
CA HIS A 163 -5.74 -3.11 14.11
C HIS A 163 -5.05 -1.93 13.44
N PHE A 164 -5.37 -1.69 12.18
CA PHE A 164 -4.83 -0.61 11.36
C PHE A 164 -5.96 0.25 10.83
N LEU A 165 -5.73 1.57 10.86
CA LEU A 165 -6.64 2.57 10.31
C LEU A 165 -5.89 3.38 9.27
N GLY A 166 -6.60 3.79 8.23
CA GLY A 166 -6.06 4.66 7.21
C GLY A 166 -7.11 5.61 6.67
N VAL A 167 -6.68 6.80 6.31
CA VAL A 167 -7.49 7.83 5.67
C VAL A 167 -6.74 8.37 4.47
N GLY A 168 -7.47 8.63 3.39
CA GLY A 168 -6.94 9.14 2.13
C GLY A 168 -7.72 10.34 1.64
N ALA A 169 -7.06 11.19 0.87
CA ALA A 169 -7.65 12.28 0.13
C ALA A 169 -7.17 12.22 -1.32
N LYS A 170 -8.08 12.46 -2.25
CA LYS A 170 -7.83 12.45 -3.69
C LYS A 170 -8.28 13.77 -4.30
N PHE A 171 -7.45 14.30 -5.17
CA PHE A 171 -7.79 15.39 -6.06
C PHE A 171 -7.83 14.86 -7.49
N ILE A 172 -8.98 15.01 -8.12
CA ILE A 172 -9.26 14.54 -9.47
C ILE A 172 -9.40 15.75 -10.37
N ARG A 173 -8.72 15.73 -11.50
CA ARG A 173 -8.88 16.70 -12.58
C ARG A 173 -9.06 15.94 -13.89
N SER A 174 -10.11 16.28 -14.62
CA SER A 174 -10.41 15.72 -15.92
C SER A 174 -10.50 16.83 -16.95
N THR A 175 -9.85 16.65 -18.09
CA THR A 175 -9.90 17.57 -19.23
C THR A 175 -10.34 16.81 -20.47
N LEU A 176 -11.44 17.23 -21.09
CA LEU A 176 -11.98 16.62 -22.31
C LEU A 176 -11.81 17.59 -23.48
N VAL A 177 -11.29 17.08 -24.60
CA VAL A 177 -11.08 17.83 -25.86
C VAL A 177 -10.39 19.19 -25.62
N GLU A 178 -9.41 19.20 -24.70
CA GLU A 178 -8.62 20.36 -24.23
C GLU A 178 -9.41 21.54 -23.62
N SER A 179 -10.72 21.61 -23.81
CA SER A 179 -11.53 22.80 -23.54
C SER A 179 -12.42 22.66 -22.32
N TYR A 180 -12.83 21.43 -21.97
CA TYR A 180 -13.73 21.18 -20.86
C TYR A 180 -12.95 20.67 -19.65
N HIS A 181 -12.86 21.50 -18.61
CA HIS A 181 -12.17 21.14 -17.37
C HIS A 181 -13.17 20.87 -16.25
N ALA A 182 -12.98 19.75 -15.56
CA ALA A 182 -13.70 19.42 -14.33
C ALA A 182 -12.69 19.04 -13.23
N SER A 183 -12.99 19.40 -11.99
CA SER A 183 -12.23 18.96 -10.83
C SER A 183 -13.15 18.50 -9.71
N ALA A 184 -12.66 17.54 -8.92
CA ALA A 184 -13.39 17.02 -7.78
C ALA A 184 -12.41 16.59 -6.68
N PHE A 185 -12.89 16.56 -5.45
CA PHE A 185 -12.19 16.00 -4.31
C PHE A 185 -12.93 14.75 -3.83
N ALA A 186 -12.17 13.76 -3.40
CA ALA A 186 -12.71 12.57 -2.75
C ALA A 186 -11.87 12.18 -1.53
N GLY A 187 -12.49 11.44 -0.63
CA GLY A 187 -11.88 10.85 0.55
C GLY A 187 -11.99 9.34 0.53
N ASP A 188 -11.00 8.70 1.13
CA ASP A 188 -10.97 7.27 1.34
C ASP A 188 -10.82 6.98 2.84
N VAL A 189 -11.43 5.90 3.31
CA VAL A 189 -11.24 5.40 4.68
C VAL A 189 -11.00 3.90 4.60
N GLY A 190 -10.04 3.43 5.39
CA GLY A 190 -9.62 2.04 5.42
C GLY A 190 -9.50 1.53 6.85
N TYR A 191 -9.86 0.27 7.02
CA TYR A 191 -9.62 -0.50 8.22
C TYR A 191 -9.05 -1.86 7.82
N LEU A 192 -8.04 -2.32 8.56
CA LEU A 192 -7.42 -3.62 8.33
C LEU A 192 -7.11 -4.27 9.66
N VAL A 193 -7.43 -5.55 9.75
CA VAL A 193 -7.15 -6.41 10.89
C VAL A 193 -6.22 -7.53 10.43
N SER A 194 -5.13 -7.77 11.15
CA SER A 194 -4.17 -8.81 10.82
C SER A 194 -3.85 -9.64 12.05
N ALA A 195 -3.81 -10.96 11.90
CA ALA A 195 -3.39 -11.90 12.93
C ALA A 195 -2.10 -12.61 12.47
N PRO A 196 -0.90 -12.05 12.75
CA PRO A 196 0.36 -12.53 12.18
C PRO A 196 0.67 -13.99 12.48
N GLU A 197 0.27 -14.48 13.65
CA GLU A 197 0.54 -15.86 14.10
C GLU A 197 -0.25 -16.92 13.33
N THR A 198 -1.43 -16.55 12.83
CA THR A 198 -2.33 -17.47 12.10
C THR A 198 -2.35 -17.19 10.60
N GLY A 199 -1.79 -16.06 10.18
CA GLY A 199 -1.71 -15.63 8.79
C GLY A 199 -3.00 -15.02 8.23
N TRP A 200 -4.05 -14.88 9.04
CA TRP A 200 -5.32 -14.29 8.58
C TRP A 200 -5.25 -12.76 8.55
N SER A 201 -5.94 -12.18 7.58
CA SER A 201 -6.17 -10.75 7.49
C SER A 201 -7.58 -10.47 6.98
N PHE A 202 -8.21 -9.45 7.54
CA PHE A 202 -9.49 -8.92 7.08
C PHE A 202 -9.32 -7.43 6.79
N GLY A 203 -9.88 -6.96 5.69
CA GLY A 203 -9.81 -5.56 5.29
C GLY A 203 -11.17 -5.05 4.89
N SER A 204 -11.47 -3.81 5.23
CA SER A 204 -12.63 -3.08 4.71
C SER A 204 -12.23 -1.67 4.37
N SER A 205 -12.70 -1.16 3.25
CA SER A 205 -12.46 0.22 2.85
C SER A 205 -13.68 0.84 2.20
N VAL A 206 -13.76 2.16 2.29
CA VAL A 206 -14.69 2.96 1.51
C VAL A 206 -13.86 3.96 0.72
N LEU A 207 -14.01 3.93 -0.61
CA LEU A 207 -13.18 4.66 -1.54
C LEU A 207 -14.00 5.69 -2.32
N ASN A 208 -13.33 6.76 -2.73
CA ASN A 208 -13.83 7.81 -3.61
C ASN A 208 -15.10 8.51 -3.09
N LEU A 209 -15.28 8.61 -1.78
CA LEU A 209 -16.40 9.36 -1.19
C LEU A 209 -16.16 10.86 -1.33
N GLY A 210 -17.04 11.58 -2.00
CA GLY A 210 -16.92 13.03 -2.02
C GLY A 210 -17.69 13.72 -3.13
N GLY A 211 -16.99 14.64 -3.80
CA GLY A 211 -17.55 15.55 -4.77
C GLY A 211 -18.03 14.87 -6.05
N LYS A 212 -18.60 15.70 -6.94
CA LYS A 212 -19.06 15.31 -8.27
C LYS A 212 -18.25 16.07 -9.31
N LEU A 213 -18.06 15.50 -10.49
CA LEU A 213 -17.43 16.22 -11.60
C LEU A 213 -18.49 17.00 -12.38
N LYS A 214 -18.16 18.25 -12.72
CA LYS A 214 -19.00 19.14 -13.53
C LYS A 214 -18.18 19.67 -14.69
N TYR A 215 -18.54 19.27 -15.91
CA TYR A 215 -17.88 19.77 -17.13
C TYR A 215 -18.55 21.03 -17.67
N VAL A 216 -19.89 21.06 -17.70
CA VAL A 216 -20.67 22.20 -18.22
C VAL A 216 -21.77 22.58 -17.23
N GLU A 217 -22.88 21.84 -17.23
CA GLU A 217 -24.03 22.11 -16.35
C GLU A 217 -24.31 20.96 -15.39
N GLN A 218 -24.29 19.72 -15.89
CA GLN A 218 -24.58 18.52 -15.13
C GLN A 218 -23.41 18.10 -14.23
N MET A 219 -23.75 17.59 -13.05
CA MET A 219 -22.82 17.06 -12.07
C MET A 219 -22.95 15.54 -12.00
N ASP A 220 -21.88 14.84 -12.31
CA ASP A 220 -21.83 13.38 -12.30
C ASP A 220 -21.05 12.87 -11.08
N PRO A 221 -21.59 11.90 -10.33
CA PRO A 221 -20.93 11.38 -9.14
C PRO A 221 -19.64 10.63 -9.48
N LEU A 222 -18.70 10.62 -8.53
CA LEU A 222 -17.52 9.77 -8.60
C LEU A 222 -17.90 8.32 -8.26
N PRO A 223 -17.13 7.31 -8.72
CA PRO A 223 -17.40 5.90 -8.46
C PRO A 223 -17.01 5.54 -7.03
N ALA A 224 -17.88 5.92 -6.10
CA ALA A 224 -17.75 5.61 -4.70
C ALA A 224 -17.98 4.11 -4.49
N ALA A 225 -17.05 3.46 -3.78
CA ALA A 225 -17.07 2.00 -3.61
C ALA A 225 -16.83 1.60 -2.16
N VAL A 226 -17.57 0.58 -1.71
CA VAL A 226 -17.31 -0.12 -0.45
C VAL A 226 -16.64 -1.44 -0.80
N ARG A 227 -15.52 -1.76 -0.15
CA ARG A 227 -14.77 -2.98 -0.38
C ARG A 227 -14.62 -3.74 0.92
N ALA A 228 -14.73 -5.05 0.85
CA ALA A 228 -14.46 -5.96 1.95
C ALA A 228 -13.61 -7.11 1.42
N GLY A 229 -12.59 -7.48 2.19
CA GLY A 229 -11.60 -8.46 1.76
C GLY A 229 -11.18 -9.37 2.88
N PHE A 230 -10.80 -10.58 2.49
CA PHE A 230 -10.25 -11.59 3.36
C PHE A 230 -9.00 -12.17 2.71
N ALA A 231 -7.95 -12.34 3.51
CA ALA A 231 -6.71 -12.94 3.05
C ALA A 231 -6.17 -13.93 4.08
N TRP A 232 -5.49 -14.94 3.55
CA TRP A 232 -4.72 -15.91 4.30
C TRP A 232 -3.32 -15.98 3.74
N GLN A 233 -2.34 -15.91 4.63
CA GLN A 233 -0.93 -16.10 4.32
C GLN A 233 -0.41 -17.33 5.06
N GLY A 234 0.32 -18.19 4.35
CA GLY A 234 0.92 -19.38 4.94
C GLY A 234 2.10 -19.90 4.11
N GLY A 235 2.66 -21.02 4.55
CA GLY A 235 3.82 -21.64 3.91
C GLY A 235 5.04 -21.68 4.83
N ALA A 236 6.16 -22.23 4.34
CA ALA A 236 7.41 -22.26 5.06
C ALA A 236 8.14 -20.93 4.85
N PRO A 237 8.18 -20.01 5.85
CA PRO A 237 8.63 -18.63 5.65
C PRO A 237 10.09 -18.52 5.18
N SER A 238 10.87 -19.59 5.22
CA SER A 238 12.24 -19.67 4.76
C SER A 238 12.36 -19.85 3.24
N LEU A 239 11.37 -20.46 2.59
CA LEU A 239 11.46 -20.94 1.19
C LEU A 239 10.22 -20.65 0.34
N HIS A 240 9.02 -20.83 0.89
CA HIS A 240 7.76 -20.75 0.16
C HIS A 240 6.74 -19.92 0.93
N ASP A 241 6.15 -18.93 0.27
CA ASP A 241 5.10 -18.09 0.84
C ASP A 241 3.89 -18.14 -0.10
N ILE A 242 2.72 -18.40 0.47
CA ILE A 242 1.45 -18.55 -0.25
C ILE A 242 0.49 -17.54 0.33
N VAL A 243 -0.15 -16.77 -0.56
CA VAL A 243 -1.23 -15.85 -0.20
C VAL A 243 -2.47 -16.24 -1.00
N ALA A 244 -3.58 -16.44 -0.31
CA ALA A 244 -4.90 -16.58 -0.92
C ALA A 244 -5.78 -15.42 -0.45
N ALA A 245 -6.54 -14.82 -1.35
CA ALA A 245 -7.39 -13.68 -1.06
C ALA A 245 -8.73 -13.75 -1.80
N ALA A 246 -9.75 -13.19 -1.16
CA ALA A 246 -11.06 -12.97 -1.75
C ALA A 246 -11.59 -11.60 -1.34
N ASP A 247 -12.08 -10.84 -2.31
CA ASP A 247 -12.64 -9.51 -2.09
C ASP A 247 -14.05 -9.41 -2.71
N ALA A 248 -14.87 -8.56 -2.11
CA ALA A 248 -16.13 -8.09 -2.65
C ALA A 248 -16.13 -6.56 -2.73
N ASP A 249 -16.48 -6.04 -3.89
CA ASP A 249 -16.53 -4.61 -4.19
C ASP A 249 -17.98 -4.24 -4.51
N TYR A 250 -18.53 -3.23 -3.86
CA TYR A 250 -19.87 -2.69 -4.13
C TYR A 250 -19.76 -1.23 -4.55
N LEU A 251 -20.18 -0.91 -5.77
CA LEU A 251 -20.24 0.45 -6.28
C LEU A 251 -21.58 1.09 -5.89
N LEU A 252 -21.52 2.21 -5.17
CA LEU A 252 -22.67 2.81 -4.49
C LEU A 252 -23.69 3.40 -5.46
N ASP A 253 -23.24 4.13 -6.48
CA ASP A 253 -24.11 4.83 -7.43
C ASP A 253 -24.60 3.90 -8.55
N GLU A 254 -23.74 3.03 -9.07
CA GLU A 254 -24.09 2.03 -10.07
C GLU A 254 -24.91 0.86 -9.49
N LYS A 255 -24.91 0.69 -8.16
CA LYS A 255 -25.57 -0.41 -7.42
C LYS A 255 -25.14 -1.80 -7.89
N THR A 256 -23.91 -1.90 -8.37
CA THR A 256 -23.31 -3.14 -8.87
C THR A 256 -22.35 -3.72 -7.83
N TRP A 257 -22.20 -5.05 -7.86
CA TRP A 257 -21.21 -5.71 -7.04
C TRP A 257 -20.31 -6.60 -7.87
N HIS A 258 -19.04 -6.62 -7.50
CA HIS A 258 -18.01 -7.45 -8.08
C HIS A 258 -17.42 -8.33 -6.98
N ALA A 259 -17.00 -9.54 -7.35
CA ALA A 259 -16.21 -10.37 -6.45
C ALA A 259 -14.91 -10.74 -7.14
N ASN A 260 -13.86 -10.88 -6.35
CA ASN A 260 -12.52 -11.15 -6.83
C ASN A 260 -11.92 -12.27 -6.00
N ALA A 261 -11.21 -13.18 -6.65
CA ALA A 261 -10.39 -14.18 -5.97
C ALA A 261 -8.97 -14.12 -6.51
N GLY A 262 -8.00 -14.31 -5.62
CA GLY A 262 -6.58 -14.19 -5.93
C GLY A 262 -5.75 -15.23 -5.19
N PHE A 263 -4.69 -15.70 -5.85
CA PHE A 263 -3.70 -16.61 -5.32
C PHE A 263 -2.31 -16.14 -5.74
N GLU A 264 -1.39 -16.06 -4.79
CA GLU A 264 0.02 -15.73 -5.00
C GLU A 264 0.89 -16.82 -4.39
N TYR A 265 1.89 -17.26 -5.16
CA TYR A 265 2.90 -18.21 -4.73
C TYR A 265 4.29 -17.59 -4.94
N LEU A 266 5.00 -17.35 -3.85
CA LEU A 266 6.38 -16.89 -3.85
C LEU A 266 7.34 -18.07 -3.66
N TRP A 267 8.13 -18.33 -4.69
CA TRP A 267 9.21 -19.31 -4.69
C TRP A 267 10.55 -18.64 -4.34
N VAL A 268 11.21 -19.15 -3.30
CA VAL A 268 12.51 -18.66 -2.77
C VAL A 268 12.50 -17.16 -2.48
N LYS A 269 11.32 -16.61 -2.14
CA LYS A 269 11.05 -15.17 -1.96
C LYS A 269 11.44 -14.25 -3.13
N SER A 270 11.87 -14.82 -4.25
CA SER A 270 12.42 -14.08 -5.39
C SER A 270 11.45 -14.09 -6.56
N TYR A 271 10.79 -15.22 -6.82
CA TYR A 271 9.89 -15.40 -7.96
C TYR A 271 8.45 -15.53 -7.47
N GLY A 272 7.58 -14.62 -7.89
CA GLY A 272 6.16 -14.63 -7.58
C GLY A 272 5.34 -15.05 -8.79
N LEU A 273 4.50 -16.08 -8.63
CA LEU A 273 3.46 -16.44 -9.59
C LEU A 273 2.10 -16.07 -9.00
N ARG A 274 1.26 -15.45 -9.80
CA ARG A 274 -0.05 -14.94 -9.37
C ARG A 274 -1.12 -15.34 -10.36
N LEU A 275 -2.24 -15.77 -9.81
CA LEU A 275 -3.44 -16.11 -10.55
C LEU A 275 -4.62 -15.45 -9.85
N GLY A 276 -5.54 -14.90 -10.61
CA GLY A 276 -6.75 -14.33 -10.06
C GLY A 276 -7.91 -14.38 -11.04
N TYR A 277 -9.10 -14.15 -10.52
CA TYR A 277 -10.33 -14.16 -11.30
C TYR A 277 -11.28 -13.07 -10.81
N GLN A 278 -11.80 -12.29 -11.75
CA GLN A 278 -12.73 -11.19 -11.51
C GLN A 278 -14.13 -11.62 -11.91
N PHE A 279 -14.99 -11.84 -10.92
CA PHE A 279 -16.38 -12.23 -11.10
C PHE A 279 -17.29 -11.01 -11.24
N ARG A 280 -18.30 -11.12 -12.10
CA ARG A 280 -19.41 -10.16 -12.23
C ARG A 280 -18.97 -8.73 -12.55
N ARG A 281 -17.83 -8.55 -13.21
CA ARG A 281 -17.33 -7.25 -13.71
C ARG A 281 -17.72 -7.02 -15.18
N GLY A 282 -18.96 -7.36 -15.53
CA GLY A 282 -19.48 -7.30 -16.91
C GLY A 282 -18.50 -7.90 -17.94
N ASP A 283 -18.31 -7.16 -19.04
CA ASP A 283 -17.44 -7.48 -20.17
C ASP A 283 -15.93 -7.37 -19.86
N GLN A 284 -15.57 -6.85 -18.69
CA GLN A 284 -14.19 -6.67 -18.22
C GLN A 284 -13.76 -7.73 -17.19
N GLY A 285 -14.70 -8.58 -16.74
CA GLY A 285 -14.41 -9.70 -15.85
C GLY A 285 -13.63 -10.79 -16.59
N GLY A 286 -12.83 -11.55 -15.85
CA GLY A 286 -12.02 -12.60 -16.47
C GLY A 286 -10.86 -13.08 -15.62
N LEU A 287 -10.03 -13.91 -16.24
CA LEU A 287 -8.82 -14.47 -15.65
C LEU A 287 -7.69 -13.43 -15.69
N THR A 288 -6.94 -13.33 -14.60
CA THR A 288 -5.74 -12.50 -14.52
C THR A 288 -4.55 -13.34 -14.13
N MET A 289 -3.41 -13.04 -14.73
CA MET A 289 -2.13 -13.67 -14.42
C MET A 289 -1.11 -12.61 -14.05
N GLY A 290 -0.18 -12.94 -13.17
CA GLY A 290 0.91 -12.05 -12.80
C GLY A 290 2.20 -12.80 -12.53
N PHE A 291 3.31 -12.15 -12.87
CA PHE A 291 4.65 -12.59 -12.57
C PHE A 291 5.38 -11.49 -11.80
N GLY A 292 6.14 -11.87 -10.78
CA GLY A 292 6.93 -10.96 -9.96
C GLY A 292 8.36 -11.45 -9.81
N LEU A 293 9.32 -10.54 -9.89
CA LEU A 293 10.72 -10.80 -9.60
C LEU A 293 11.21 -9.82 -8.54
N ARG A 294 11.74 -10.36 -7.44
CA ARG A 294 12.40 -9.59 -6.38
C ARG A 294 13.92 -9.76 -6.52
N TRP A 295 14.60 -8.67 -6.85
CA TRP A 295 16.04 -8.61 -7.03
C TRP A 295 16.70 -7.92 -5.82
N LYS A 296 17.62 -8.63 -5.15
CA LYS A 296 18.35 -8.15 -3.95
C LYS A 296 17.44 -7.54 -2.87
N GLU A 297 16.22 -8.07 -2.73
CA GLU A 297 15.15 -7.61 -1.82
C GLU A 297 14.65 -6.16 -2.00
N SER A 298 15.38 -5.34 -2.77
CA SER A 298 15.16 -3.90 -2.90
C SER A 298 14.44 -3.54 -4.19
N VAL A 299 14.65 -4.27 -5.30
CA VAL A 299 13.98 -3.99 -6.57
C VAL A 299 12.92 -5.06 -6.82
N LEU A 300 11.70 -4.65 -7.15
CA LEU A 300 10.61 -5.53 -7.51
C LEU A 300 10.15 -5.18 -8.92
N LEU A 301 10.08 -6.19 -9.78
CA LEU A 301 9.55 -6.09 -11.13
C LEU A 301 8.31 -6.95 -11.19
N ASP A 302 7.16 -6.34 -11.40
CA ASP A 302 5.88 -7.02 -11.48
C ASP A 302 5.23 -6.78 -12.84
N TYR A 303 4.87 -7.88 -13.49
CA TYR A 303 4.12 -7.90 -14.74
C TYR A 303 2.76 -8.53 -14.49
N ALA A 304 1.72 -7.97 -15.09
CA ALA A 304 0.39 -8.55 -15.02
C ALA A 304 -0.32 -8.48 -16.37
N TRP A 305 -1.17 -9.47 -16.59
CA TRP A 305 -1.95 -9.62 -17.79
C TRP A 305 -3.40 -9.96 -17.40
N ALA A 306 -4.34 -9.12 -17.81
CA ALA A 306 -5.76 -9.39 -17.70
C ALA A 306 -6.28 -9.95 -19.02
N LEU A 307 -6.82 -11.18 -18.97
CA LEU A 307 -7.48 -11.84 -20.08
C LEU A 307 -8.98 -11.54 -19.94
N ALA A 308 -9.39 -10.39 -20.47
CA ALA A 308 -10.79 -9.99 -20.55
C ALA A 308 -11.41 -10.45 -21.88
N ASP A 309 -12.71 -10.74 -21.87
CA ASP A 309 -13.42 -11.34 -23.01
C ASP A 309 -13.70 -10.33 -24.15
N SER A 310 -13.72 -9.02 -23.87
CA SER A 310 -14.37 -8.04 -24.76
C SER A 310 -13.50 -6.87 -25.21
N PHE A 311 -12.40 -6.57 -24.50
CA PHE A 311 -11.49 -5.47 -24.86
C PHE A 311 -10.03 -5.84 -24.60
N SER A 312 -9.18 -5.45 -25.55
CA SER A 312 -7.71 -5.50 -25.57
C SER A 312 -7.07 -6.04 -24.29
N ALA A 313 -6.42 -7.20 -24.38
CA ALA A 313 -5.50 -7.74 -23.39
C ALA A 313 -4.63 -6.61 -22.79
N ALA A 314 -4.96 -6.17 -21.58
CA ALA A 314 -4.26 -5.07 -20.94
C ALA A 314 -2.99 -5.61 -20.29
N HIS A 315 -1.85 -5.26 -20.86
CA HIS A 315 -0.55 -5.56 -20.31
C HIS A 315 -0.13 -4.46 -19.34
N ARG A 316 0.37 -4.89 -18.19
CA ARG A 316 0.78 -3.97 -17.13
C ARG A 316 2.17 -4.28 -16.65
N PHE A 317 2.94 -3.22 -16.45
CA PHE A 317 4.28 -3.29 -15.93
C PHE A 317 4.44 -2.36 -14.73
N THR A 318 5.00 -2.88 -13.64
CA THR A 318 5.29 -2.13 -12.41
C THR A 318 6.73 -2.38 -12.01
N ILE A 319 7.47 -1.29 -11.76
CA ILE A 319 8.79 -1.33 -11.10
C ILE A 319 8.62 -0.69 -9.73
N THR A 320 9.12 -1.35 -8.69
CA THR A 320 9.17 -0.80 -7.33
C THR A 320 10.58 -0.88 -6.77
N TYR A 321 11.02 0.20 -6.13
CA TYR A 321 12.26 0.26 -5.38
C TYR A 321 11.96 0.45 -3.89
N ARG A 322 12.50 -0.43 -3.07
CA ARG A 322 12.38 -0.47 -1.61
C ARG A 322 13.68 -0.05 -0.97
N PHE A 323 13.60 0.84 0.03
CA PHE A 323 14.76 1.34 0.75
C PHE A 323 14.41 1.73 2.19
N GLY A 324 15.45 1.83 3.04
CA GLY A 324 15.27 2.28 4.43
C GLY A 324 14.41 1.34 5.28
N GLY A 325 14.65 0.02 5.18
CA GLY A 325 13.90 -0.97 5.96
C GLY A 325 14.04 -0.76 7.47
N MET A 326 12.91 -0.70 8.17
CA MET A 326 12.83 -0.68 9.62
C MET A 326 12.43 -2.06 10.15
N PRO A 327 13.17 -2.65 11.10
CA PRO A 327 12.81 -3.93 11.69
C PRO A 327 11.43 -3.84 12.40
N PRO A 328 10.58 -4.89 12.31
CA PRO A 328 9.28 -4.92 13.00
C PRO A 328 9.37 -4.69 14.52
N SER A 329 10.48 -5.10 15.15
CA SER A 329 10.74 -4.91 16.59
C SER A 329 10.91 -3.45 17.01
N VAL A 330 11.42 -2.60 16.10
CA VAL A 330 11.55 -1.15 16.34
C VAL A 330 10.16 -0.51 16.26
N ARG A 331 9.26 -1.03 15.41
CA ARG A 331 7.90 -0.51 15.20
C ARG A 331 6.93 -0.73 16.37
N ALA A 332 7.02 -1.88 17.02
CA ALA A 332 6.14 -2.22 18.13
C ALA A 332 6.52 -1.54 19.45
N ARG A 333 7.66 -0.82 19.50
CA ARG A 333 8.12 -0.15 20.71
C ARG A 333 7.26 1.10 20.92
N GLN A 334 6.27 1.00 21.82
CA GLN A 334 5.66 2.18 22.42
C GLN A 334 6.79 3.05 22.95
N ARG A 335 6.90 4.30 22.46
CA ARG A 335 7.77 5.28 23.10
C ARG A 335 7.23 5.42 24.51
N ARG A 336 8.01 4.94 25.51
CA ARG A 336 7.73 5.28 26.89
C ARG A 336 7.59 6.80 26.94
N PRO A 337 6.53 7.36 27.53
CA PRO A 337 6.45 8.81 27.71
C PRO A 337 7.78 9.25 28.33
N PHE A 338 8.38 10.30 27.77
CA PHE A 338 9.57 10.89 28.37
C PHE A 338 9.17 11.25 29.80
N ILE A 339 9.65 10.47 30.77
CA ILE A 339 9.38 10.72 32.18
C ILE A 339 10.17 11.99 32.49
N GLU A 340 9.53 13.15 32.35
CA GLU A 340 10.10 14.45 32.69
C GLU A 340 10.32 14.57 34.21
N ASN A 341 9.66 13.71 34.98
CA ASN A 341 9.92 13.58 36.40
C ASN A 341 11.16 12.70 36.58
N ALA A 342 12.33 13.35 36.66
CA ALA A 342 13.41 12.79 37.48
C ALA A 342 12.75 12.23 38.76
N PRO A 343 13.04 10.98 39.17
CA PRO A 343 12.48 10.48 40.41
C PRO A 343 12.77 11.54 41.46
N GLU A 344 11.71 12.04 42.10
CA GLU A 344 11.83 12.95 43.23
C GLU A 344 12.92 12.32 44.09
N ARG A 345 14.05 13.04 44.25
CA ARG A 345 15.13 12.52 45.10
C ARG A 345 14.45 12.27 46.43
N GLU A 346 14.17 11.00 46.75
CA GLU A 346 13.86 10.61 48.11
C GLU A 346 15.03 11.19 48.88
N LYS A 347 14.75 12.24 49.65
CA LYS A 347 15.70 12.78 50.60
C LYS A 347 15.90 11.63 51.56
N PHE A 348 16.92 10.81 51.32
CA PHE A 348 17.41 9.85 52.29
C PHE A 348 17.79 10.64 53.53
N SER A 349 16.84 10.78 54.45
CA SER A 349 17.05 11.38 55.76
C SER A 349 18.01 10.46 56.51
N GLY A 350 19.30 10.82 56.51
CA GLY A 350 20.35 10.04 57.19
C GLY A 350 21.71 10.03 56.49
N LEU A 351 21.86 10.63 55.30
CA LEU A 351 23.18 10.72 54.65
C LEU A 351 24.00 11.96 55.05
N ASP A 352 23.36 12.98 55.65
CA ASP A 352 24.08 14.20 56.10
C ASP A 352 24.82 14.02 57.44
N GLU A 353 24.61 12.91 58.17
CA GLU A 353 25.22 12.68 59.49
C GLU A 353 26.44 11.74 59.50
N ARG A 354 26.81 11.13 58.37
CA ARG A 354 28.03 10.31 58.32
C ARG A 354 29.21 11.14 57.87
N GLN A 355 29.91 11.76 58.83
CA GLN A 355 31.26 12.25 58.59
C GLN A 355 32.15 11.09 58.10
N PRO A 356 32.91 11.26 57.01
CA PRO A 356 33.82 10.22 56.55
C PRO A 356 34.92 10.04 57.58
N VAL A 357 35.06 8.82 58.11
CA VAL A 357 36.26 8.43 58.85
C VAL A 357 37.40 8.39 57.83
N MET A 358 38.31 9.35 57.91
CA MET A 358 39.57 9.29 57.17
C MET A 358 40.38 8.13 57.70
N GLU A 359 40.43 7.04 56.94
CA GLU A 359 41.38 5.97 57.17
C GLU A 359 42.76 6.43 56.68
N ASP A 360 43.75 6.43 57.58
CA ASP A 360 45.11 6.88 57.30
C ASP A 360 45.71 6.03 56.17
N ILE A 361 45.93 6.65 55.01
CA ILE A 361 46.57 6.01 53.86
C ILE A 361 48.04 5.72 54.24
N PRO A 362 48.51 4.46 54.21
CA PRO A 362 49.91 4.15 54.51
C PRO A 362 50.83 4.83 53.49
N ARG A 363 51.81 5.59 53.97
CA ARG A 363 52.80 6.23 53.09
C ARG A 363 53.57 5.18 52.28
N PRO A 364 53.79 5.40 50.97
CA PRO A 364 54.55 4.46 50.16
C PRO A 364 56.00 4.39 50.63
N ARG A 365 56.55 3.16 50.72
CA ARG A 365 57.97 2.94 51.05
C ARG A 365 58.85 3.52 49.92
N PRO A 366 60.00 4.14 50.26
CA PRO A 366 60.91 4.66 49.24
C PRO A 366 61.49 3.51 48.40
N ALA A 367 61.44 3.68 47.07
CA ALA A 367 62.02 2.75 46.12
C ALA A 367 63.55 2.70 46.27
N SER A 368 64.11 1.50 46.37
CA SER A 368 65.55 1.26 46.35
C SER A 368 66.13 1.63 44.98
N ARG A 369 67.07 2.58 44.95
CA ARG A 369 67.87 2.93 43.76
C ARG A 369 68.81 1.76 43.43
N GLU A 370 68.47 0.96 42.43
CA GLU A 370 69.46 0.13 41.76
C GLU A 370 70.31 0.97 40.79
N ARG A 371 71.62 0.75 40.84
CA ARG A 371 72.63 1.47 40.05
C ARG A 371 72.63 0.95 38.60
N PRO A 372 72.86 1.81 37.60
CA PRO A 372 72.90 1.39 36.21
C PRO A 372 74.15 0.54 35.94
N GLN A 373 73.98 -0.73 35.60
CA GLN A 373 75.04 -1.57 35.05
C GLN A 373 75.06 -1.46 33.53
N GLY A 374 76.11 -0.81 33.04
CA GLY A 374 76.89 -1.10 31.84
C GLY A 374 76.16 -1.64 30.60
N VAL A 375 76.02 -0.77 29.61
CA VAL A 375 75.84 -1.13 28.20
C VAL A 375 77.18 -1.62 27.63
N PRO A 376 77.16 -2.69 26.83
CA PRO A 376 77.97 -2.76 25.60
C PRO A 376 77.02 -3.06 24.42
N GLY A 377 77.02 -2.39 23.28
CA GLY A 377 78.06 -1.64 22.59
C GLY A 377 78.30 -2.30 21.23
N TRP A 378 77.79 -1.67 20.15
CA TRP A 378 78.34 -1.66 18.77
C TRP A 378 78.22 -2.98 17.96
N ILE A 379 78.02 -3.05 16.63
CA ILE A 379 78.15 -2.14 15.47
C ILE A 379 77.28 -2.69 14.30
N TYR A 380 76.83 -1.72 13.48
CA TYR A 380 76.37 -1.71 12.07
C TYR A 380 76.21 -3.00 11.27
#